data_AF-A0A838HBR8-F1
#
_entry.id   AF-A0A838HBR8-F1
#
_cell.length_a   1.000
_cell.length_b   1.000
_cell.length_c   1.000
_cell.angle_alpha   90.00
_cell.angle_beta   90.00
_cell.angle_gamma   90.00
#
_symmetry.space_group_name_H-M   'P 1'
#
loop_
_entity.id
_entity.type
_entity.pdbx_description
1 polymer ?
#
loop_
_entity_poly.entity_id
_entity_poly.type
_entity_poly.pdbx_seq_one_letter_code
_entity_poly.pdbx_strand_id
1 'polypeptide(L)' 'MVLYAAYGSNLDPARMVARCPHSPFRGTGWLMGWRLTFAGEDHGWDGAMATIVEDPLSQVFVSLY' A
#
# COMPACT_ATOMS: atom_id res chain seq x y z
N MET A 1 -17.11 -8.83 3.83
CA MET A 1 -16.17 -7.91 4.52
C MET A 1 -15.08 -7.56 3.52
N VAL A 2 -14.76 -6.28 3.35
CA VAL A 2 -13.75 -5.81 2.37
C VAL A 2 -12.40 -5.70 3.09
N LEU A 3 -11.34 -6.18 2.45
CA LEU A 3 -9.96 -6.06 2.94
C LEU A 3 -9.24 -4.94 2.20
N TYR A 4 -8.40 -4.20 2.91
CA TYR A 4 -7.54 -3.16 2.37
C TYR A 4 -6.09 -3.67 2.27
N ALA A 5 -5.55 -3.68 1.05
CA ALA A 5 -4.15 -4.02 0.80
C ALA A 5 -3.29 -2.75 0.79
N ALA A 6 -2.53 -2.53 1.86
CA ALA A 6 -1.58 -1.44 1.97
C ALA A 6 -0.26 -1.81 1.28
N TYR A 7 0.22 -0.96 0.37
CA TYR A 7 1.50 -1.11 -0.37
C TYR A 7 2.42 0.12 -0.21
N GLY A 8 2.03 1.09 0.61
CA GLY A 8 2.75 2.36 0.83
C GLY A 8 2.83 2.70 2.31
N SER A 9 2.68 3.99 2.66
CA SER A 9 2.86 4.45 4.05
C SER A 9 1.97 3.77 5.11
N ASN A 10 0.83 3.20 4.71
CA ASN A 10 -0.04 2.41 5.59
C ASN A 10 0.51 1.00 5.93
N LEU A 11 1.68 0.63 5.39
CA LEU A 11 2.43 -0.53 5.87
C LEU A 11 2.93 -0.35 7.31
N ASP A 12 3.02 0.90 7.80
CA ASP A 12 3.24 1.18 9.21
C ASP A 12 1.93 0.97 10.00
N PRO A 13 1.83 -0.08 10.85
CA PRO A 13 0.62 -0.39 11.58
C PRO A 13 0.27 0.66 12.63
N ALA A 14 1.26 1.38 13.19
CA ALA A 14 1.00 2.47 14.14
C ALA A 14 0.32 3.65 13.45
N ARG A 15 0.76 3.96 12.22
CA ARG A 15 0.13 4.99 11.39
C ARG A 15 -1.26 4.57 10.91
N MET A 16 -1.43 3.29 10.54
CA MET A 16 -2.72 2.76 10.11
C MET A 16 -3.74 2.79 11.25
N VAL A 17 -3.41 2.29 12.44
CA VAL A 17 -4.36 2.27 13.58
C VAL A 17 -4.74 3.67 14.05
N ALA A 18 -3.82 4.64 13.98
CA ALA A 18 -4.10 6.02 14.33
C ALA A 18 -5.12 6.69 13.39
N ARG A 19 -5.13 6.31 12.10
CA ARG A 19 -6.06 6.86 11.09
C ARG A 19 -7.33 6.04 10.93
N CYS A 20 -7.22 4.71 11.05
CA CYS A 20 -8.24 3.73 10.74
C CYS A 20 -8.38 2.71 11.89
N PRO A 21 -8.87 3.11 13.07
CA PRO A 21 -8.88 2.26 14.27
C PRO A 21 -9.77 1.02 14.17
N HIS A 22 -10.68 0.99 13.19
CA HIS A 22 -11.60 -0.13 12.95
C HIS A 22 -11.13 -1.09 11.84
N SER A 23 -9.92 -0.90 11.33
CA SER A 23 -9.29 -1.75 10.32
C SER A 23 -8.13 -2.55 10.95
N PRO A 24 -8.41 -3.63 11.70
CA PRO A 24 -7.37 -4.39 12.38
C PRO A 24 -6.49 -5.13 11.38
N PHE A 25 -5.20 -5.25 11.68
CA PHE A 25 -4.28 -6.05 10.87
C PHE A 25 -4.76 -7.51 10.75
N ARG A 26 -4.76 -8.03 9.52
CA ARG A 26 -5.18 -9.40 9.18
C ARG A 26 -4.04 -10.30 8.75
N GLY A 27 -2.95 -9.74 8.22
CA GLY A 27 -1.80 -10.50 7.75
C GLY A 27 -1.02 -9.77 6.67
N THR A 28 -0.09 -10.47 6.04
CA THR A 28 0.68 -9.97 4.90
C THR A 28 0.51 -10.89 3.69
N GLY A 29 0.86 -10.39 2.51
CA GLY A 29 0.78 -11.16 1.27
C GLY A 29 1.51 -10.52 0.11
N TRP A 30 1.37 -11.12 -1.06
CA TRP A 30 1.90 -10.63 -2.33
C TRP A 30 0.77 -10.37 -3.30
N LEU A 31 0.73 -9.14 -3.85
CA LEU A 31 -0.14 -8.78 -4.94
C LEU A 31 0.58 -9.09 -6.26
N MET A 32 0.20 -10.21 -6.88
CA MET A 32 0.80 -10.73 -8.11
C MET A 32 0.36 -9.92 -9.34
N GLY A 33 1.25 -9.74 -10.31
CA GLY A 33 0.96 -9.02 -11.56
C GLY A 33 1.02 -7.50 -11.42
N TRP A 34 1.63 -7.00 -10.34
CA TRP A 34 1.77 -5.58 -10.06
C TRP A 34 3.21 -5.25 -9.67
N ARG A 35 3.62 -4.03 -9.96
CA ARG A 35 4.93 -3.49 -9.61
C ARG A 35 4.79 -2.19 -8.85
N LEU A 36 5.56 -2.06 -7.77
CA LEU A 36 5.69 -0.82 -7.02
C LEU A 36 6.45 0.23 -7.86
N THR A 37 5.96 1.46 -7.83
CA THR A 37 6.61 2.61 -8.44
C THR A 37 6.25 3.89 -7.67
N PHE A 38 6.77 5.02 -8.12
CA PHE A 38 6.57 6.31 -7.47
C PHE A 38 6.13 7.33 -8.49
N ALA A 39 5.08 8.09 -8.18
CA ALA A 39 4.51 9.10 -9.07
C ALA A 39 3.89 10.24 -8.28
N GLY A 40 3.45 11.29 -8.98
CA GLY A 40 2.67 12.37 -8.38
C GLY A 40 3.48 13.37 -7.56
N GLU A 41 4.78 13.52 -7.84
CA GLU A 41 5.64 14.56 -7.23
C GLU A 41 5.03 15.96 -7.36
N ASP A 42 4.35 16.25 -8.48
CA ASP A 42 3.70 17.54 -8.73
C ASP A 42 2.44 17.79 -7.86
N HIS A 43 1.98 16.81 -7.08
CA HIS A 43 0.73 16.91 -6.30
C HIS A 43 0.94 17.47 -4.88
N GLY A 44 2.10 18.09 -4.62
CA GLY A 44 2.33 18.87 -3.40
C GLY A 44 2.69 18.06 -2.16
N TRP A 45 3.08 16.80 -2.31
CA TRP A 45 3.83 16.08 -1.28
C TRP A 45 5.31 16.25 -1.60
N ASP A 46 6.18 16.42 -0.59
CA ASP A 46 7.64 16.60 -0.76
C ASP A 46 8.30 15.36 -1.39
N GLY A 47 8.04 15.13 -2.68
CA GLY A 47 8.50 13.99 -3.46
C GLY A 47 7.40 13.05 -3.93
N ALA A 48 7.80 12.12 -4.80
CA ALA A 48 6.91 11.14 -5.41
C ALA A 48 6.32 10.15 -4.39
N MET A 49 5.03 9.87 -4.53
CA MET A 49 4.27 8.95 -3.68
C MET A 49 4.32 7.51 -4.20
N ALA A 50 4.30 6.54 -3.28
CA ALA A 50 4.16 5.14 -3.63
C ALA A 50 2.83 4.87 -4.36
N THR A 51 2.91 4.26 -5.53
CA THR A 51 1.78 3.76 -6.31
C THR A 51 2.16 2.43 -6.97
N ILE A 52 1.20 1.74 -7.59
CA ILE A 52 1.43 0.47 -8.26
C ILE A 52 0.89 0.52 -9.68
N VAL A 53 1.57 -0.19 -10.59
CA VAL A 53 1.17 -0.35 -11.99
C VAL A 53 1.14 -1.84 -12.34
N GLU A 54 0.33 -2.20 -13.33
CA GLU A 54 0.26 -3.57 -13.83
C GLU A 54 1.61 -3.99 -14.44
N ASP A 55 2.05 -5.20 -14.10
CA ASP A 55 3.26 -5.83 -14.61
C ASP A 55 3.18 -7.35 -14.32
N PRO A 56 2.90 -8.20 -15.34
CA PRO A 56 2.67 -9.62 -15.16
C PRO A 56 3.82 -10.41 -14.53
N LEU A 57 5.05 -9.88 -14.56
CA LEU A 57 6.25 -10.55 -14.04
C LEU A 57 6.62 -10.09 -12.63
N SER A 58 5.91 -9.09 -12.10
CA SER A 58 6.20 -8.46 -10.83
C SER A 58 5.18 -8.84 -9.76
N GLN A 59 5.57 -8.59 -8.51
CA GLN A 59 4.70 -8.70 -7.34
C GLN A 59 5.01 -7.61 -6.32
N VAL A 60 4.01 -7.18 -5.56
CA VAL A 60 4.15 -6.17 -4.49
C VAL A 60 3.80 -6.78 -3.15
N PHE A 61 4.68 -6.63 -2.16
CA PHE A 61 4.39 -7.02 -0.79
C PHE A 61 3.36 -6.08 -0.16
N VAL A 62 2.35 -6.63 0.51
CA VAL A 62 1.26 -5.87 1.12
C VAL A 62 0.97 -6.30 2.54
N SER A 63 0.46 -5.36 3.35
CA SER A 63 -0.27 -5.66 4.58
C SER A 63 -1.76 -5.63 4.31
N LEU A 64 -2.49 -6.64 4.80
CA LEU A 64 -3.93 -6.73 4.73
C LEU A 64 -4.52 -6.25 6.06
N TYR A 65 -5.43 -5.29 5.97
CA TYR A 65 -6.24 -4.79 7.08
C TYR A 65 -7.73 -5.05 6.80
#